data_AF-A0A238C502-F1
#
_entry.id   AF-A0A238C502-F1
#
_cell.length_a   1.000
_cell.length_b   1.000
_cell.length_c   1.000
_cell.angle_alpha   90.00
_cell.angle_beta   90.00
_cell.angle_gamma   90.00
#
_symmetry.space_group_name_H-M   'P 1'
#
loop_
_entity.id
_entity.type
_entity.pdbx_description
1 polymer ?
#
loop_
_entity_poly.entity_id
_entity_poly.type
_entity_poly.pdbx_seq_one_letter_code
_entity_poly.pdbx_strand_id
1 'polypeptide(L)'
;MKMNIEEILPELFGEKRVYYCQRCLNHGLEVKRKNHKSECAFRFCICNDCQIKLRRRQKKQKNLDALNQSNNLRSNDLRRSMGFSKQHDPLFTGCLKCAQQALAYQQILTFIDPILFIMITC
;
A
#
# COMPACT_ATOMS: atom_id res chain seq x y z
N MET A 1 24.33 -25.68 -0.84
CA MET A 1 23.21 -26.11 0.02
C MET A 1 22.36 -24.87 0.30
N LYS A 2 21.08 -24.84 -0.10
CA LYS A 2 20.19 -23.71 0.19
C LYS A 2 19.76 -23.82 1.65
N MET A 3 20.29 -22.97 2.53
CA MET A 3 19.81 -22.90 3.90
C MET A 3 18.45 -22.19 3.90
N ASN A 4 17.42 -22.87 4.42
CA ASN A 4 16.09 -22.33 4.55
C ASN A 4 16.11 -21.33 5.71
N ILE A 5 16.04 -20.04 5.39
CA ILE A 5 16.07 -18.93 6.36
C ILE A 5 14.98 -19.07 7.45
N GLU A 6 13.93 -19.84 7.18
CA GLU A 6 12.85 -20.13 8.13
C GLU A 6 13.29 -20.98 9.34
N GLU A 7 14.41 -21.70 9.29
CA GLU A 7 14.92 -22.50 10.43
C GLU A 7 15.79 -21.71 11.41
N ILE A 8 16.30 -20.54 11.00
CA ILE A 8 17.35 -19.84 11.76
C ILE A 8 16.77 -18.94 12.86
N LEU A 9 15.52 -18.48 12.75
CA LEU A 9 14.85 -17.70 13.81
C LEU A 9 13.32 -17.90 13.81
N PRO A 10 12.80 -18.92 14.51
CA PRO A 10 11.37 -19.12 14.70
C PRO A 10 10.69 -17.93 15.42
N GLU A 11 11.45 -17.21 16.24
CA GLU A 11 10.97 -16.14 17.13
C GLU A 11 10.74 -14.79 16.42
N LEU A 12 11.38 -14.55 15.27
CA LEU A 12 11.14 -13.34 14.45
C LEU A 12 9.91 -13.48 13.54
N PHE A 13 9.51 -14.71 13.23
CA PHE A 13 8.33 -15.02 12.43
C PHE A 13 7.23 -15.59 13.33
N GLY A 14 6.79 -14.81 14.33
CA GLY A 14 5.69 -15.21 15.22
C GLY A 14 4.53 -15.87 14.45
N GLU A 15 3.93 -16.91 15.04
CA GLU A 15 3.02 -17.85 14.39
C GLU A 15 2.18 -17.20 13.29
N LYS A 16 2.44 -17.61 12.05
CA LYS A 16 1.84 -17.01 10.86
C LYS A 16 0.33 -17.25 10.88
N ARG A 17 -0.45 -16.22 11.22
CA ARG A 17 -1.92 -16.32 11.31
C ARG A 17 -2.50 -16.91 10.02
N VAL A 18 -3.13 -18.07 10.16
CA VAL A 18 -3.82 -18.74 9.05
C VAL A 18 -5.21 -18.12 8.90
N TYR A 19 -5.51 -17.61 7.71
CA TYR A 19 -6.82 -17.06 7.39
C TYR A 19 -7.64 -18.05 6.57
N TYR A 20 -8.89 -18.25 6.97
CA TYR A 20 -9.85 -19.11 6.28
C TYR A 20 -10.78 -18.33 5.33
N CYS A 21 -11.33 -19.03 4.35
CA CYS A 21 -12.31 -18.48 3.44
C CYS A 21 -13.64 -18.27 4.17
N GLN A 22 -14.01 -17.00 4.39
CA GLN A 22 -15.26 -16.67 5.08
C GLN A 22 -16.52 -17.26 4.41
N ARG A 23 -16.54 -17.39 3.07
CA ARG A 23 -17.69 -17.98 2.36
C ARG A 23 -17.82 -19.47 2.73
N CYS A 24 -16.73 -20.22 2.72
CA CYS A 24 -16.70 -21.61 3.16
C CYS A 24 -17.08 -21.76 4.64
N LEU A 25 -16.53 -20.90 5.52
CA LEU A 25 -16.86 -20.92 6.95
C LEU A 25 -18.37 -20.72 7.21
N ASN A 26 -19.03 -19.84 6.44
CA ASN A 26 -20.47 -19.64 6.55
C ASN A 26 -21.29 -20.89 6.19
N HIS A 27 -20.69 -21.88 5.54
CA HIS A 27 -21.29 -23.17 5.18
C HIS A 27 -20.65 -24.35 5.93
N GLY A 28 -19.89 -24.07 7.00
CA GLY A 28 -19.27 -25.11 7.84
C GLY A 28 -17.97 -25.71 7.28
N LEU A 29 -17.36 -25.13 6.24
CA LEU A 29 -16.11 -25.62 5.66
C LEU A 29 -14.91 -24.74 6.03
N GLU A 30 -13.88 -25.35 6.61
CA GLU A 30 -12.62 -24.69 6.98
C GLU A 30 -11.57 -24.79 5.86
N VAL A 31 -11.71 -23.94 4.84
CA VAL A 31 -10.75 -23.91 3.72
C VAL A 31 -9.80 -22.74 3.85
N LYS A 32 -8.48 -23.00 3.77
CA LYS A 32 -7.45 -21.94 3.79
C LYS A 32 -7.71 -20.95 2.66
N ARG A 33 -7.63 -19.65 2.96
CA ARG A 33 -7.95 -18.59 2.00
C ARG A 33 -6.92 -18.45 0.88
N LYS A 34 -5.66 -18.78 1.15
CA LYS A 34 -4.55 -18.64 0.18
C LYS A 34 -4.89 -19.41 -1.09
N ASN A 35 -4.88 -18.73 -2.23
CA ASN A 35 -5.17 -19.27 -3.58
C ASN A 35 -6.58 -19.84 -3.81
N HIS A 36 -7.47 -19.81 -2.82
CA HIS A 36 -8.80 -20.46 -2.91
C HIS A 36 -9.87 -19.66 -3.68
N LYS A 37 -9.63 -18.39 -4.01
CA LYS A 37 -10.67 -17.47 -4.52
C LYS A 37 -11.37 -17.97 -5.80
N SER A 38 -10.64 -18.55 -6.74
CA SER A 38 -11.16 -19.08 -8.02
C SER A 38 -11.94 -20.38 -7.85
N GLU A 39 -11.47 -21.25 -6.97
CA GLU A 39 -11.97 -22.62 -6.78
C GLU A 39 -13.05 -22.73 -5.68
N CYS A 40 -13.39 -21.61 -5.04
CA CYS A 40 -14.39 -21.58 -3.99
C CYS A 40 -15.77 -22.01 -4.52
N ALA A 41 -16.27 -23.16 -4.05
CA ALA A 41 -17.62 -23.64 -4.35
C ALA A 41 -18.72 -22.62 -4.04
N PHE A 42 -18.50 -21.77 -3.04
CA PHE A 42 -19.44 -20.72 -2.63
C PHE A 42 -19.11 -19.34 -3.20
N ARG A 43 -18.23 -19.23 -4.21
CA ARG A 43 -17.79 -17.96 -4.82
C ARG A 43 -18.96 -17.05 -5.21
N PHE A 44 -20.02 -17.66 -5.75
CA PHE A 44 -21.23 -16.97 -6.21
C PHE A 44 -22.43 -17.19 -5.30
N CYS A 45 -22.22 -17.73 -4.09
CA CYS A 45 -23.31 -17.95 -3.14
C CYS A 45 -23.98 -16.63 -2.74
N ILE A 46 -25.32 -16.64 -2.70
CA ILE A 46 -26.21 -15.53 -2.35
C ILE A 46 -27.05 -15.80 -1.08
N CYS A 47 -26.64 -16.75 -0.22
CA CYS A 47 -27.31 -16.96 1.07
C CYS A 47 -27.22 -15.73 1.99
N ASN A 48 -28.09 -15.66 2.99
CA ASN A 48 -28.17 -14.49 3.90
C ASN A 48 -26.82 -14.17 4.56
N ASP A 49 -26.10 -15.18 5.08
CA ASP A 49 -24.81 -14.98 5.77
C ASP A 49 -23.72 -14.43 4.84
N CYS A 50 -23.66 -14.93 3.61
CA CYS A 50 -22.75 -14.44 2.59
C CYS A 50 -23.11 -13.00 2.16
N GLN A 51 -24.40 -12.69 2.01
CA GLN A 51 -24.84 -11.34 1.66
C GLN A 51 -24.60 -10.32 2.77
N ILE A 52 -24.81 -10.67 4.04
CA ILE A 52 -24.56 -9.77 5.18
C ILE A 52 -23.10 -9.32 5.18
N LYS A 53 -22.15 -10.25 5.00
CA LYS A 53 -20.72 -9.93 4.92
C LYS A 53 -20.40 -9.04 3.72
N LEU A 54 -21.04 -9.26 2.57
CA LEU A 54 -20.87 -8.41 1.39
C LEU A 54 -21.37 -6.98 1.64
N ARG A 55 -22.58 -6.82 2.18
CA ARG A 55 -23.16 -5.50 2.53
C ARG A 55 -22.29 -4.74 3.52
N ARG A 56 -21.77 -5.41 4.56
CA ARG A 56 -20.85 -4.79 5.53
C ARG A 56 -19.56 -4.27 4.87
N ARG A 57 -18.98 -5.03 3.93
CA ARG A 57 -17.79 -4.59 3.17
C ARG A 57 -18.09 -3.38 2.29
N GLN A 58 -19.23 -3.39 1.58
CA GLN A 58 -19.66 -2.26 0.75
C GLN A 58 -19.88 -0.99 1.57
N LYS A 59 -20.55 -1.09 2.73
CA LYS A 59 -20.74 0.05 3.63
C LYS A 59 -19.41 0.59 4.15
N LYS A 60 -18.47 -0.29 4.54
CA LYS A 60 -17.13 0.12 4.98
C LYS A 60 -16.38 0.85 3.86
N GLN A 61 -16.46 0.36 2.62
CA GLN A 61 -15.80 1.00 1.48
C GLN A 61 -16.35 2.41 1.24
N LYS A 62 -17.69 2.57 1.19
CA LYS A 62 -18.34 3.88 1.05
C LYS A 62 -17.90 4.88 2.10
N ASN A 63 -17.78 4.45 3.36
CA ASN A 63 -17.32 5.31 4.45
C ASN A 63 -15.86 5.75 4.27
N LEU A 64 -14.99 4.84 3.81
CA LEU A 64 -13.59 5.17 3.52
C LEU A 64 -13.47 6.14 2.35
N ASP A 65 -14.28 5.95 1.30
CA ASP A 65 -14.30 6.82 0.13
C ASP A 65 -14.76 8.24 0.52
N ALA A 66 -15.80 8.36 1.35
CA ALA A 66 -16.27 9.64 1.88
C ALA A 66 -15.20 10.36 2.73
N LEU A 67 -14.50 9.63 3.60
CA LEU A 67 -13.39 10.18 4.40
C LEU A 67 -12.25 10.67 3.48
N ASN A 68 -11.88 9.87 2.49
CA ASN A 68 -10.86 10.27 1.51
C ASN A 68 -11.27 11.52 0.74
N GLN A 69 -12.54 11.64 0.35
CA GLN A 69 -13.05 12.83 -0.32
C GLN A 69 -12.95 14.08 0.59
N SER A 70 -13.31 13.96 1.87
CA SER A 70 -13.16 15.08 2.83
C SER A 70 -11.69 15.50 3.04
N ASN A 71 -10.76 14.54 3.06
CA ASN A 71 -9.33 14.84 3.17
C ASN A 71 -8.80 15.54 1.91
N ASN A 72 -9.26 15.14 0.73
CA ASN A 72 -8.90 15.81 -0.53
C ASN A 72 -9.45 17.24 -0.60
N LEU A 73 -10.68 17.47 -0.15
CA LEU A 73 -11.28 18.81 -0.07
C LEU A 73 -10.49 19.71 0.88
N ARG A 74 -10.18 19.24 2.10
CA ARG A 74 -9.32 19.98 3.05
C ARG A 74 -7.92 20.26 2.51
N SER A 75 -7.32 19.30 1.82
CA SER A 75 -6.00 19.47 1.21
C SER A 75 -6.02 20.52 0.09
N ASN A 76 -7.13 20.62 -0.65
CA ASN A 76 -7.32 21.62 -1.69
C ASN A 76 -7.60 23.01 -1.11
N ASP A 77 -8.37 23.11 -0.03
CA ASP A 77 -8.58 24.39 0.67
C ASP A 77 -7.28 24.92 1.29
N LEU A 78 -6.45 24.07 1.90
CA LEU A 78 -5.11 24.48 2.38
C LEU A 78 -4.21 25.01 1.25
N ARG A 79 -4.24 24.36 0.07
CA ARG A 79 -3.52 24.88 -1.12
C ARG A 79 -4.07 26.22 -1.59
N ARG A 80 -5.39 26.43 -1.48
CA ARG A 80 -6.07 27.64 -1.95
C ARG A 80 -5.81 28.83 -1.01
N SER A 81 -5.71 28.58 0.29
CA SER A 81 -5.37 29.61 1.29
C SER A 81 -3.91 30.07 1.26
N MET A 82 -2.99 29.26 0.70
CA MET A 82 -1.55 29.58 0.58
C MET A 82 -1.15 30.16 -0.79
N GLY A 83 -2.08 30.74 -1.56
CA GLY A 83 -1.76 31.63 -2.69
C GLY A 83 -0.72 31.12 -3.70
N PHE A 84 -0.57 29.81 -3.90
CA PHE A 84 0.36 29.27 -4.89
C PHE A 84 -0.27 29.43 -6.28
N SER A 85 -0.06 30.60 -6.87
CA SER A 85 -0.14 30.77 -8.32
C SER A 85 0.60 29.62 -8.97
N LYS A 86 -0.07 28.91 -9.88
CA LYS A 86 0.60 28.04 -10.84
C LYS A 86 1.49 28.94 -11.70
N GLN A 87 2.67 29.31 -11.20
CA GLN A 87 3.74 29.77 -12.05
C GLN A 87 4.16 28.56 -12.87
N HIS A 88 3.56 28.44 -14.05
CA HIS A 88 4.16 27.71 -15.13
C HIS A 88 5.39 28.51 -15.55
N ASP A 89 6.47 28.37 -14.79
CA ASP A 89 7.79 28.77 -15.22
C ASP A 89 8.18 27.82 -16.36
N PRO A 90 8.47 28.31 -17.58
CA PRO A 90 8.66 27.46 -18.75
C PRO A 90 9.98 26.67 -18.74
N LEU A 91 10.74 26.66 -17.63
CA LEU A 91 12.05 26.01 -17.54
C LEU A 91 12.10 24.74 -16.68
N PHE A 92 11.01 24.30 -16.05
CA PHE A 92 11.05 23.05 -15.26
C PHE A 92 9.83 22.14 -15.46
N THR A 93 9.94 21.24 -16.42
CA THR A 93 8.97 20.18 -16.74
C THR A 93 9.09 18.98 -15.78
N GLY A 94 9.15 19.22 -14.48
CA GLY A 94 9.31 18.17 -13.47
C GLY A 94 8.18 18.17 -12.43
N CYS A 95 7.63 16.99 -12.11
CA CYS A 95 6.68 16.85 -10.99
C CYS A 95 7.39 17.12 -9.66
N LEU A 96 6.73 17.79 -8.71
CA LEU A 96 7.27 18.08 -7.37
C LEU A 96 7.82 16.84 -6.65
N LYS A 97 7.21 15.67 -6.90
CA LYS A 97 7.68 14.39 -6.38
C LYS A 97 9.03 13.98 -6.97
N CYS A 98 9.29 14.27 -8.24
CA CYS A 98 10.57 14.02 -8.89
C CYS A 98 11.67 14.96 -8.38
N ALA A 99 11.34 16.21 -8.08
CA ALA A 99 12.28 17.15 -7.46
C ALA A 99 12.69 16.71 -6.05
N GLN A 100 11.72 16.30 -5.22
CA GLN A 100 12.00 15.73 -3.89
C GLN A 100 12.84 14.45 -3.96
N GLN A 101 12.55 13.59 -4.94
CA GLN A 101 13.33 12.36 -5.17
C GLN A 101 14.79 12.68 -5.54
N ALA A 102 15.04 13.69 -6.37
CA ALA A 102 16.38 14.11 -6.78
C ALA A 102 17.18 14.71 -5.60
N LEU A 103 16.54 15.55 -4.79
CA LEU A 103 17.17 16.12 -3.58
C LEU A 103 17.48 15.04 -2.55
N ALA A 104 16.57 14.08 -2.33
CA ALA A 104 16.82 12.94 -1.46
C ALA A 104 18.00 12.08 -1.97
N TYR A 105 18.09 11.87 -3.29
CA TYR A 105 19.22 11.16 -3.90
C TYR A 105 20.54 11.91 -3.71
N GLN A 106 20.57 13.23 -3.92
CA GLN A 106 21.74 14.07 -3.66
C GLN A 106 22.17 14.00 -2.19
N GLN A 107 21.23 14.04 -1.25
CA GLN A 107 21.52 13.88 0.17
C GLN A 107 22.10 12.50 0.48
N ILE A 108 21.57 11.43 -0.10
CA ILE A 108 22.10 10.07 0.10
C ILE A 108 23.53 9.94 -0.45
N LEU A 109 23.84 10.55 -1.59
CA LEU A 109 25.20 10.57 -2.15
C LEU A 109 26.21 11.29 -1.25
N THR A 110 25.78 12.26 -0.44
CA THR A 110 26.69 12.90 0.55
C THR A 110 27.03 11.99 1.74
N PHE A 111 26.30 10.89 1.95
CA PHE A 111 26.56 9.91 3.01
C PHE A 111 27.34 8.67 2.52
N ILE A 112 27.49 8.46 1.21
CA ILE A 112 28.27 7.36 0.63
C ILE A 112 29.66 7.89 0.24
N ASP A 113 30.53 7.95 1.24
CA ASP A 113 32.01 8.05 1.20
C ASP A 113 32.70 9.26 0.54
N PRO A 114 33.57 10.00 1.27
CA PRO A 114 34.41 11.10 0.75
C PRO A 114 35.56 10.65 -0.19
N ILE A 115 35.63 9.36 -0.55
CA ILE A 115 36.74 8.78 -1.32
C ILE A 115 36.47 8.82 -2.84
N LEU A 116 35.20 8.91 -3.28
CA LEU A 116 34.87 8.91 -4.72
C LEU A 116 35.07 10.28 -5.40
N PHE A 117 35.20 11.37 -4.64
CA PHE A 117 35.43 12.72 -5.19
C PHE A 117 36.81 12.84 -5.87
N ILE A 118 37.82 12.09 -5.40
CA ILE A 118 39.19 12.12 -5.96
C ILE A 118 39.29 11.42 -7.33
N MET A 119 38.35 10.51 -7.66
CA MET A 119 38.39 9.77 -8.92
C MET A 119 37.69 10.45 -10.10
N ILE A 120 36.97 11.56 -9.86
CA ILE A 120 36.22 12.28 -10.91
C ILE A 120 36.90 13.61 -11.30
N THR A 121 37.88 14.10 -10.53
CA THR A 121 38.62 15.34 -10.83
C THR A 121 39.99 15.13 -11.48
N CYS A 122 40.27 13.96 -12.06
CA CYS A 122 41.42 13.73 -12.94
C CYS A 122 40.99 13.72 -14.40
#